data_AF-A0A2U9IB73-F1
#
_entry.id   AF-A0A2U9IB73-F1
#
_cell.length_a   1.000
_cell.length_b   1.000
_cell.length_c   1.000
_cell.angle_alpha   90.00
_cell.angle_beta   90.00
_cell.angle_gamma   90.00
#
_symmetry.space_group_name_H-M   'P 1'
#
loop_
_entity.id
_entity.type
_entity.pdbx_description
1 polymer ?
#
loop_
_entity_poly.entity_id
_entity_poly.type
_entity_poly.pdbx_seq_one_letter_code
_entity_poly.pdbx_strand_id
1 'polypeptide(L)'
;MSIHEFFNCNSVKCMKSGEFCVEVDNVKITFTLDFTLGPITEISLKSSNYKVNCKILFDSRKEKIISVDCYGFKADKICKSLKECFREKGLLYASL
;
A
#
# COMPACT_ATOMS: atom_id res chain seq x y z
N MET A 1 -3.43 -2.32 -15.36
CA MET A 1 -4.06 -2.49 -14.02
C MET A 1 -4.14 -1.11 -13.38
N SER A 2 -5.28 -0.72 -12.79
CA SER A 2 -5.39 0.54 -12.07
C SER A 2 -4.65 0.43 -10.73
N ILE A 3 -3.95 1.48 -10.28
CA ILE A 3 -3.21 1.46 -9.01
C ILE A 3 -4.12 1.10 -7.82
N HIS A 4 -5.41 1.44 -7.87
CA HIS A 4 -6.40 1.04 -6.88
C HIS A 4 -6.56 -0.49 -6.78
N GLU A 5 -6.35 -1.22 -7.89
CA GLU A 5 -6.41 -2.68 -7.91
C GLU A 5 -5.21 -3.33 -7.21
N PHE A 6 -4.12 -2.59 -6.98
CA PHE A 6 -2.99 -3.06 -6.18
C PHE A 6 -3.37 -3.27 -4.71
N PHE A 7 -4.34 -2.50 -4.22
CA PHE A 7 -4.76 -2.47 -2.81
C PHE A 7 -6.04 -3.27 -2.54
N ASN A 8 -6.24 -4.37 -3.26
CA ASN A 8 -7.40 -5.26 -3.08
C ASN A 8 -6.97 -6.72 -2.89
N CYS A 9 -6.87 -7.14 -1.63
CA CYS A 9 -6.42 -8.45 -1.16
C CYS A 9 -7.06 -8.73 0.21
N ASN A 10 -6.75 -9.87 0.85
CA ASN A 10 -7.48 -10.31 2.05
C ASN A 10 -7.52 -9.26 3.17
N SER A 11 -6.39 -8.65 3.49
CA SER A 11 -6.20 -7.67 4.57
C SER A 11 -6.20 -6.21 4.14
N VAL A 12 -6.31 -5.92 2.83
CA VAL A 12 -6.35 -4.56 2.27
C VAL A 12 -7.53 -4.45 1.33
N LYS A 13 -8.50 -3.58 1.65
CA LYS A 13 -9.73 -3.43 0.87
C LYS A 13 -9.86 -2.01 0.34
N CYS A 14 -9.98 -1.88 -0.98
CA CYS A 14 -10.33 -0.61 -1.61
C CYS A 14 -11.82 -0.31 -1.41
N MET A 15 -12.12 0.87 -0.88
CA MET A 15 -13.47 1.40 -0.72
C MET A 15 -13.89 2.11 -2.01
N LYS A 16 -15.21 2.21 -2.24
CA LYS A 16 -15.77 2.92 -3.41
C LYS A 16 -15.39 4.41 -3.47
N SER A 17 -14.99 5.00 -2.34
CA SER A 17 -14.52 6.40 -2.21
C SER A 17 -13.10 6.64 -2.72
N GLY A 18 -12.39 5.60 -3.17
CA GLY A 18 -10.96 5.71 -3.51
C GLY A 18 -10.04 5.67 -2.29
N GLU A 19 -10.60 5.55 -1.07
CA GLU A 19 -9.87 5.19 0.14
C GLU A 19 -9.60 3.69 0.18
N PHE A 20 -8.67 3.25 1.01
CA PHE A 20 -8.48 1.84 1.32
C PHE A 20 -8.34 1.62 2.82
N CYS A 21 -8.66 0.41 3.25
CA CYS A 21 -8.62 0.03 4.65
C CYS A 21 -7.63 -1.12 4.85
N VAL A 22 -6.78 -1.02 5.86
CA VAL A 22 -5.93 -2.10 6.35
C VAL A 22 -6.41 -2.50 7.74
N GLU A 23 -6.63 -3.79 7.97
CA GLU A 23 -7.05 -4.30 9.27
C GLU A 23 -5.89 -5.02 9.97
N VAL A 24 -5.49 -4.53 11.15
CA VAL A 24 -4.39 -5.09 11.95
C VAL A 24 -4.77 -5.19 13.43
N ASP A 25 -4.72 -6.41 13.98
CA ASP A 25 -5.20 -6.77 15.33
C ASP A 25 -6.60 -6.20 15.64
N ASN A 26 -7.57 -6.46 14.77
CA ASN A 26 -8.95 -5.95 14.89
C ASN A 26 -9.09 -4.42 14.88
N VAL A 27 -8.04 -3.70 14.46
CA VAL A 27 -8.08 -2.25 14.25
C VAL A 27 -8.15 -1.97 12.76
N LYS A 28 -9.21 -1.29 12.34
CA LYS A 28 -9.39 -0.84 10.95
C LYS A 28 -8.77 0.54 10.77
N ILE A 29 -7.75 0.62 9.91
CA ILE A 29 -7.04 1.85 9.57
C ILE A 29 -7.43 2.24 8.16
N THR A 30 -8.00 3.44 8.01
CA THR A 30 -8.41 3.98 6.71
C THR A 30 -7.32 4.91 6.21
N PHE A 31 -7.04 4.83 4.92
CA PHE A 31 -6.02 5.61 4.23
C PHE A 31 -6.57 6.26 2.97
N THR A 32 -6.07 7.45 2.69
CA THR A 32 -6.17 8.11 1.40
C THR A 32 -4.91 7.88 0.58
N LEU A 33 -5.05 7.88 -0.75
CA LEU A 33 -3.96 7.74 -1.70
C LEU A 33 -3.63 9.11 -2.30
N ASP A 34 -2.34 9.42 -2.35
CA ASP A 34 -1.78 10.50 -3.15
C ASP A 34 -0.67 9.94 -4.03
N PHE A 35 -0.48 10.51 -5.22
CA PHE A 35 0.43 9.98 -6.23
C PHE A 35 1.31 11.08 -6.81
N THR A 36 2.61 10.84 -6.82
CA THR A 36 3.54 11.57 -7.67
C THR A 36 3.94 10.69 -8.84
N LEU A 37 3.44 11.02 -10.03
CA LEU A 37 3.67 10.25 -11.24
C LEU A 37 5.08 10.49 -11.80
N GLY A 38 5.72 9.41 -12.26
CA GLY A 38 7.05 9.43 -12.86
C GLY A 38 7.47 8.03 -13.29
N PRO A 39 8.70 7.85 -13.81
CA PRO A 39 9.26 6.52 -14.11
C PRO A 39 9.24 5.60 -12.89
N ILE A 40 9.50 6.19 -11.72
CA ILE A 40 9.15 5.62 -10.43
C ILE A 40 7.98 6.43 -9.89
N THR A 41 6.80 5.80 -9.80
CA THR A 41 5.63 6.39 -9.17
C THR A 41 5.77 6.27 -7.66
N GLU A 42 5.65 7.40 -6.97
CA GLU A 42 5.54 7.41 -5.52
C GLU A 42 4.07 7.42 -5.12
N ILE A 43 3.67 6.43 -4.33
CA ILE A 43 2.33 6.31 -3.78
C ILE A 43 2.41 6.63 -2.28
N SER A 44 1.80 7.72 -1.87
CA SER A 44 1.71 8.16 -0.48
C SER A 44 0.37 7.76 0.12
N LEU A 45 0.44 7.04 1.24
CA LEU A 45 -0.69 6.55 1.99
C LEU A 45 -0.80 7.34 3.30
N LYS A 46 -1.83 8.17 3.44
CA LYS A 46 -2.04 8.97 4.65
C LYS A 46 -3.25 8.45 5.40
N SER A 47 -3.09 8.06 6.66
CA SER A 47 -4.22 7.59 7.44
C SER A 47 -5.14 8.74 7.85
N SER A 48 -6.46 8.50 7.75
CA SER A 48 -7.49 9.46 8.15
C SER A 48 -7.90 9.30 9.63
N ASN A 49 -7.63 8.17 10.25
CA ASN A 49 -8.09 7.84 11.60
C ASN A 49 -7.00 7.44 12.61
N TYR A 50 -5.75 7.27 12.17
CA TYR A 50 -4.60 7.02 13.03
C TYR A 50 -3.37 7.84 12.59
N LYS A 51 -2.40 8.05 13.50
CA LYS A 51 -1.11 8.66 13.16
C LYS A 51 -0.19 7.63 12.48
N VAL A 52 -0.48 7.27 11.24
CA VAL A 52 0.35 6.39 10.42
C VAL A 52 0.33 6.83 8.96
N ASN A 53 1.50 6.82 8.34
CA ASN A 53 1.68 7.08 6.92
C ASN A 53 2.52 5.97 6.31
N CYS A 54 2.28 5.65 5.03
CA CYS A 54 3.16 4.78 4.27
C CYS A 54 3.55 5.43 2.94
N LYS A 55 4.72 5.07 2.44
CA LYS A 55 5.27 5.45 1.16
C LYS A 55 5.61 4.18 0.40
N ILE A 56 5.16 4.09 -0.83
CA ILE A 56 5.40 2.95 -1.71
C ILE A 56 6.03 3.49 -2.98
N LEU A 57 7.14 2.89 -3.39
CA LEU A 57 7.81 3.19 -4.65
C LEU A 57 7.46 2.10 -5.66
N PHE A 58 6.93 2.49 -6.82
CA PHE A 58 6.50 1.59 -7.89
C PHE A 58 7.24 1.93 -9.20
N ASP A 59 7.97 0.97 -9.76
CA ASP A 59 8.53 1.08 -11.11
C ASP A 59 7.42 0.78 -12.13
N SER A 60 6.91 1.84 -12.76
CA SER A 60 5.83 1.74 -13.73
C SER A 60 6.23 1.00 -15.02
N ARG A 61 7.53 0.93 -15.33
CA ARG A 61 8.03 0.26 -16.54
C ARG A 61 8.11 -1.26 -16.36
N LYS A 62 8.35 -1.70 -15.14
CA LYS A 62 8.45 -3.13 -14.78
C LYS A 62 7.17 -3.66 -14.13
N GLU A 63 6.24 -2.77 -13.80
CA GLU A 63 5.06 -3.06 -12.98
C GLU A 63 5.43 -3.73 -11.65
N LYS A 64 6.46 -3.20 -10.96
CA LYS A 64 6.99 -3.75 -9.70
C LYS A 64 7.11 -2.73 -8.58
N ILE A 65 6.77 -3.15 -7.36
CA ILE A 65 7.04 -2.42 -6.12
C ILE A 65 8.54 -2.52 -5.79
N ILE A 66 9.19 -1.38 -5.63
CA ILE A 66 10.59 -1.24 -5.20
C ILE A 66 10.68 -1.25 -3.68
N SER A 67 9.89 -0.43 -3.01
CA SER A 67 9.90 -0.33 -1.54
C SER A 67 8.51 -0.06 -0.98
N VAL A 68 8.34 -0.43 0.29
CA VAL A 68 7.16 -0.13 1.11
C VAL A 68 7.68 0.24 2.48
N ASP A 69 7.48 1.50 2.85
CA ASP A 69 7.98 2.10 4.07
C ASP A 69 6.80 2.72 4.82
N CYS A 70 6.56 2.31 6.06
CA CYS A 70 5.49 2.83 6.89
C CYS A 70 6.05 3.43 8.19
N TYR A 71 5.40 4.46 8.70
CA TYR A 71 5.82 5.19 9.88
C TYR A 71 4.63 5.53 10.77
N GLY A 72 4.77 5.32 12.08
CA GLY A 72 3.74 5.63 13.07
C GLY A 72 3.02 4.40 13.64
N PHE A 73 1.74 4.56 13.96
CA PHE A 73 0.94 3.55 14.67
C PHE A 73 0.92 2.21 13.93
N LYS A 74 1.40 1.15 14.58
CA LYS A 74 1.48 -0.23 14.04
C LYS A 74 2.11 -0.33 12.64
N ALA A 75 3.05 0.59 12.33
CA ALA A 75 3.67 0.69 11.02
C ALA A 75 4.25 -0.63 10.50
N ASP A 76 4.93 -1.41 11.34
CA ASP A 76 5.53 -2.69 10.95
C ASP A 76 4.49 -3.71 10.48
N LYS A 77 3.36 -3.81 11.21
CA LYS A 77 2.28 -4.74 10.86
C LYS A 77 1.60 -4.31 9.56
N ILE A 78 1.35 -3.02 9.39
CA ILE A 78 0.74 -2.46 8.17
C ILE A 78 1.68 -2.67 6.97
N CYS A 79 2.97 -2.39 7.15
CA CYS A 79 3.99 -2.62 6.14
C CYS A 79 4.03 -4.10 5.72
N LYS A 80 4.00 -5.02 6.69
CA LYS A 80 3.93 -6.46 6.41
C LYS A 80 2.68 -6.82 5.60
N SER A 81 1.50 -6.35 6.01
CA SER A 81 0.24 -6.61 5.30
C SER A 81 0.23 -6.06 3.87
N LEU A 82 0.79 -4.87 3.64
CA LEU A 82 0.94 -4.30 2.30
C LEU A 82 1.90 -5.12 1.44
N LYS A 83 3.05 -5.53 1.98
CA LYS A 83 4.02 -6.38 1.25
C LYS A 83 3.41 -7.74 0.90
N GLU A 84 2.67 -8.36 1.81
CA GLU A 84 1.96 -9.62 1.55
C GLU A 84 0.92 -9.46 0.44
N CYS A 85 0.14 -8.37 0.45
CA CYS A 85 -0.80 -8.03 -0.61
C CYS A 85 -0.13 -7.92 -1.99
N PHE A 86 0.99 -7.18 -2.05
CA PHE A 86 1.73 -7.01 -3.30
C PHE A 86 2.38 -8.31 -3.77
N ARG A 87 2.81 -9.16 -2.84
CA ARG A 87 3.33 -10.49 -3.16
C ARG A 87 2.25 -11.38 -3.79
N GLU A 88 1.04 -11.41 -3.23
CA GLU A 88 -0.10 -12.18 -3.77
C GLU A 88 -0.45 -11.75 -5.20
N LYS A 89 -0.27 -10.46 -5.51
CA LYS A 89 -0.49 -9.91 -6.86
C LYS A 89 0.70 -10.04 -7.81
N GLY A 90 1.80 -10.64 -7.36
CA GLY A 90 3.02 -10.73 -8.15
C GLY A 90 3.68 -9.37 -8.44
N LEU A 91 3.42 -8.35 -7.62
CA LEU A 91 3.94 -6.98 -7.80
C LEU A 91 5.30 -6.79 -7.13
N LEU A 92 5.73 -7.68 -6.24
CA LEU A 92 7.10 -7.62 -5.70
C LEU A 92 8.11 -8.12 -6.73
N TYR A 93 9.34 -7.59 -6.66
CA TYR A 93 10.48 -8.25 -7.29
C TYR A 93 10.61 -9.65 -6.68
N ALA A 94 10.81 -10.67 -7.53
CA ALA A 94 11.29 -11.94 -7.03
C ALA A 94 12.61 -11.66 -6.33
N SER A 95 12.70 -12.00 -5.04
CA SER A 95 13.99 -12.01 -4.36
C SER A 95 14.94 -12.85 -5.22
N LEU A 96 16.03 -12.24 -5.69
CA LEU A 96 17.13 -12.95 -6.35
C LEU A 96 17.67 -14.04 -5.43
#